data_AF-A0A6S7IH95-F1
#
_entry.id   AF-A0A6S7IH95-F1
#
_cell.length_a   1.000
_cell.length_b   1.000
_cell.length_c   1.000
_cell.angle_alpha   90.00
_cell.angle_beta   90.00
_cell.angle_gamma   90.00
#
_symmetry.space_group_name_H-M   'P 1'
#
loop_
_entity.id
_entity.type
_entity.pdbx_description
1 polymer ?
#
loop_
_entity_poly.entity_id
_entity_poly.type
_entity_poly.pdbx_seq_one_letter_code
_entity_poly.pdbx_strand_id
1 'polypeptide(L)'
;DHKSLANDFNQFFSSVGENAARASSHLADTNNINLRESIESVVITEIDQFKFRAVTCHEVRRVVLSLPLNKSSGPDKINPRIIKDCLPVILGPLTEIINCSLRTSTFPLAWKKAELIPIHKEGDHE
;
A
#
# COMPACT_ATOMS: atom_id res chain seq x y z
N ASP A 1 20.86 9.63 -16.08
CA ASP A 1 20.16 10.59 -15.19
C ASP A 1 19.28 9.80 -14.22
N HIS A 2 19.29 10.17 -12.93
CA HIS A 2 18.61 9.42 -11.85
C HIS A 2 17.08 9.43 -12.03
N LYS A 3 16.54 10.52 -12.59
CA LYS A 3 15.09 10.64 -12.84
C LYS A 3 14.63 9.70 -13.96
N SER A 4 15.40 9.57 -15.04
CA SER A 4 15.12 8.61 -16.11
C SER A 4 15.07 7.18 -15.57
N LEU A 5 16.09 6.77 -14.81
CA LEU A 5 16.15 5.41 -14.25
C LEU A 5 14.98 5.12 -13.29
N ALA A 6 14.59 6.08 -12.45
CA ALA A 6 13.44 5.94 -11.56
C ALA A 6 12.12 5.80 -12.35
N ASN A 7 11.98 6.53 -13.46
CA ASN A 7 10.81 6.42 -14.32
C ASN A 7 10.74 5.07 -15.04
N ASP A 8 11.86 4.58 -15.57
CA ASP A 8 11.92 3.27 -16.24
C ASP A 8 11.57 2.14 -15.26
N PHE A 9 12.09 2.21 -14.04
CA PHE A 9 11.76 1.27 -12.97
C PHE A 9 10.26 1.33 -12.61
N ASN A 10 9.71 2.53 -12.44
CA ASN A 10 8.29 2.71 -12.13
C ASN A 10 7.39 2.18 -13.25
N GLN A 11 7.75 2.43 -14.51
CA GLN A 11 7.01 1.94 -15.67
C GLN A 11 6.99 0.41 -15.71
N PHE A 12 8.13 -0.24 -15.45
CA PHE A 12 8.21 -1.69 -15.37
C PHE A 12 7.23 -2.23 -14.33
N PHE A 13 7.36 -1.82 -13.06
CA PHE A 13 6.54 -2.37 -11.97
C PHE A 13 5.06 -2.01 -12.06
N SER A 14 4.72 -0.81 -12.56
CA SER A 14 3.32 -0.42 -12.78
C SER A 14 2.64 -1.24 -13.87
N SER A 15 3.41 -1.72 -14.86
CA SER A 15 2.88 -2.50 -15.99
C SER A 15 2.70 -4.00 -15.72
N VAL A 16 3.31 -4.55 -14.66
CA VAL A 16 3.31 -6.00 -14.38
C VAL A 16 1.90 -6.57 -14.30
N GLY A 17 0.99 -5.88 -13.59
CA GLY A 17 -0.39 -6.34 -13.44
C GLY A 17 -1.15 -6.40 -14.76
N GLU A 18 -0.99 -5.38 -15.61
CA GLU A 18 -1.62 -5.34 -16.93
C GLU A 18 -1.03 -6.37 -17.88
N ASN A 19 0.30 -6.53 -17.90
CA ASN A 19 0.99 -7.52 -18.72
C ASN A 19 0.57 -8.94 -18.33
N ALA A 20 0.47 -9.23 -17.03
CA ALA A 20 -0.01 -10.52 -16.52
C ALA A 20 -1.47 -10.76 -16.94
N ALA A 21 -2.36 -9.78 -16.77
CA ALA A 21 -3.76 -9.89 -17.18
C ALA A 21 -3.92 -10.14 -18.69
N ARG A 22 -3.13 -9.43 -19.53
CA ARG A 22 -3.09 -9.65 -20.98
C ARG A 22 -2.61 -11.06 -21.33
N ALA A 23 -1.52 -11.53 -20.71
CA ALA A 23 -1.01 -12.87 -20.95
C ALA A 23 -2.00 -13.97 -20.53
N SER A 24 -2.66 -13.81 -19.38
CA SER A 24 -3.71 -14.73 -18.92
C SER A 24 -4.91 -14.77 -19.87
N SER A 25 -5.33 -13.62 -20.39
CA SER A 25 -6.44 -13.52 -21.35
C SER A 25 -6.09 -14.22 -22.66
N HIS A 26 -4.91 -13.93 -23.20
CA HIS A 26 -4.40 -14.59 -24.40
C HIS A 26 -4.30 -16.12 -24.24
N LEU A 27 -3.81 -16.59 -23.09
CA LEU A 27 -3.74 -18.02 -22.79
C LEU A 27 -5.13 -18.65 -22.75
N ALA A 28 -6.11 -17.97 -22.16
CA ALA A 28 -7.49 -18.42 -22.14
C ALA A 28 -8.09 -18.52 -23.54
N ASP A 29 -7.87 -17.52 -24.39
CA ASP A 29 -8.31 -17.53 -25.80
C ASP A 29 -7.67 -18.69 -26.57
N THR A 30 -6.36 -18.91 -26.38
CA THR A 30 -5.61 -19.99 -27.06
C THR A 30 -6.15 -21.38 -26.69
N ASN A 31 -6.67 -21.54 -25.47
CA ASN A 31 -7.20 -22.81 -24.95
C ASN A 31 -8.73 -22.88 -25.01
N ASN A 32 -9.40 -21.92 -25.68
CA ASN A 32 -10.87 -21.80 -25.74
C ASN A 32 -11.54 -21.82 -24.35
N ILE A 33 -10.91 -21.22 -23.34
CA ILE A 33 -11.45 -21.10 -21.98
C ILE A 33 -12.24 -19.80 -21.90
N ASN A 34 -13.55 -19.90 -21.68
CA ASN A 34 -14.39 -18.73 -21.44
C ASN A 34 -14.23 -18.23 -20.00
N LEU A 35 -13.37 -17.22 -19.79
CA LEU A 35 -13.16 -16.60 -18.47
C LEU A 35 -14.42 -15.91 -17.90
N ARG A 36 -15.48 -15.70 -18.70
CA ARG A 36 -16.74 -15.11 -18.25
C ARG A 36 -17.76 -16.14 -17.74
N GLU A 37 -17.61 -17.41 -18.06
CA GLU A 37 -18.60 -18.45 -17.72
C GLU A 37 -18.45 -19.04 -16.31
N SER A 38 -17.35 -18.77 -15.61
CA SER A 38 -17.05 -19.41 -14.31
C SER A 38 -17.18 -18.50 -13.10
N ILE A 39 -18.20 -17.65 -13.06
CA ILE A 39 -18.77 -17.20 -11.79
C ILE A 39 -20.28 -17.28 -11.98
N GLU A 40 -20.89 -18.45 -11.69
CA GLU A 40 -22.24 -18.43 -11.14
C GLU A 40 -22.19 -17.35 -10.06
N SER A 41 -22.95 -16.27 -10.25
CA SER A 41 -22.91 -15.10 -9.38
C SER A 41 -22.88 -15.59 -7.95
N VAL A 42 -21.71 -15.57 -7.31
CA VAL A 42 -21.60 -15.96 -5.91
C VAL A 42 -22.48 -14.93 -5.24
N VAL A 43 -23.65 -15.37 -4.77
CA VAL A 43 -24.54 -14.52 -4.00
C VAL A 43 -23.83 -14.33 -2.68
N ILE A 44 -22.91 -13.36 -2.65
CA ILE A 44 -22.24 -12.93 -1.43
C ILE A 44 -23.34 -12.27 -0.61
N THR A 45 -23.86 -13.02 0.36
CA THR A 45 -24.87 -12.51 1.27
C THR A 45 -24.27 -11.33 2.06
N GLU A 46 -25.09 -10.40 2.57
CA GLU A 46 -24.56 -9.23 3.29
C GLU A 46 -23.64 -9.56 4.47
N ILE A 47 -23.75 -10.79 5.02
CA ILE A 47 -22.89 -11.31 6.09
C ILE A 47 -21.50 -11.75 5.61
N ASP A 48 -21.37 -12.11 4.33
CA ASP A 48 -20.12 -12.54 3.70
C ASP A 48 -19.37 -11.37 3.05
N GLN A 49 -19.99 -10.19 2.97
CA GLN A 49 -19.34 -9.00 2.45
C GLN A 49 -18.32 -8.46 3.45
N PHE A 50 -17.08 -8.33 3.00
CA PHE A 50 -16.04 -7.66 3.75
C PHE A 50 -16.47 -6.22 4.06
N LYS A 51 -16.46 -5.87 5.35
CA LYS A 51 -16.73 -4.51 5.84
C LYS A 51 -15.59 -4.07 6.74
N PHE A 52 -15.09 -2.86 6.51
CA PHE A 52 -14.11 -2.27 7.41
C PHE A 52 -14.74 -2.01 8.78
N ARG A 53 -14.08 -2.45 9.84
CA ARG A 53 -14.36 -2.01 11.20
C ARG A 53 -13.60 -0.73 11.48
N ALA A 54 -14.19 0.17 12.27
CA ALA A 54 -13.46 1.31 12.81
C ALA A 54 -12.25 0.85 13.62
N VAL A 55 -11.12 1.50 13.37
CA VAL A 55 -9.87 1.34 14.11
C VAL A 55 -9.99 2.05 15.46
N THR A 56 -9.48 1.40 16.50
CA THR A 56 -9.46 1.93 17.86
C THR A 56 -8.15 2.65 18.16
N CYS A 57 -8.20 3.60 19.11
CA CYS A 57 -6.98 4.24 19.64
C CYS A 57 -6.00 3.21 20.24
N HIS A 58 -6.50 2.07 20.73
CA HIS A 58 -5.63 1.01 21.25
C HIS A 58 -4.83 0.33 20.12
N GLU A 59 -5.47 0.00 19.01
CA GLU A 59 -4.80 -0.56 17.82
C GLU A 59 -3.77 0.44 17.27
N VAL A 60 -4.14 1.72 17.10
CA VAL A 60 -3.22 2.76 16.63
C VAL A 60 -2.02 2.91 17.57
N ARG A 61 -2.26 2.98 18.89
CA ARG A 61 -1.18 3.08 19.88
C ARG A 61 -0.22 1.90 19.75
N ARG A 62 -0.75 0.67 19.67
CA ARG A 62 0.06 -0.55 19.55
C ARG A 62 0.96 -0.51 18.32
N VAL A 63 0.39 -0.13 17.17
CA VAL A 63 1.13 -0.02 15.91
C VAL A 63 2.23 1.05 16.00
N VAL A 64 1.89 2.26 16.47
CA VAL A 64 2.88 3.35 16.58
C VAL A 64 4.03 2.97 17.52
N LEU A 65 3.74 2.34 18.66
CA LEU A 65 4.79 1.90 19.59
C LEU A 65 5.66 0.78 19.03
N SER A 66 5.14 -0.04 18.12
CA SER A 66 5.89 -1.10 17.42
C SER A 66 6.82 -0.59 16.31
N LEU A 67 6.75 0.70 15.92
CA LEU A 67 7.57 1.25 14.85
C LEU A 67 9.08 1.12 15.18
N PRO A 68 9.93 0.63 14.27
CA PRO A 68 11.36 0.53 14.52
C PRO A 68 12.00 1.93 14.47
N LEU A 69 12.83 2.25 15.45
CA LEU A 69 13.47 3.57 15.57
C LEU A 69 14.63 3.79 14.58
N ASN A 70 15.16 2.72 14.01
CA ASN A 70 16.31 2.74 13.10
C ASN A 70 15.91 2.78 11.62
N LYS A 71 14.64 3.05 11.31
CA LYS A 71 14.17 3.19 9.92
C LYS A 71 14.34 4.61 9.42
N SER A 72 14.53 4.73 8.11
CA SER A 72 14.58 6.02 7.42
C SER A 72 13.28 6.79 7.65
N SER A 73 13.41 8.10 7.82
CA SER A 73 12.26 8.99 7.85
C SER A 73 11.63 9.08 6.47
N GLY A 74 10.33 9.34 6.41
CA GLY A 74 9.63 9.57 5.16
C GLY A 74 10.03 10.91 4.52
N PRO A 75 9.32 11.31 3.45
CA PRO A 75 9.55 12.60 2.78
C PRO A 75 9.41 13.82 3.71
N ASP A 76 8.71 13.69 4.83
CA ASP A 76 8.52 14.71 5.87
C ASP A 76 9.72 14.85 6.83
N LYS A 77 10.69 13.92 6.76
CA LYS A 77 11.87 13.83 7.63
C LYS A 77 11.52 13.71 9.12
N ILE A 78 10.31 13.25 9.46
CA ILE A 78 9.91 13.02 10.85
C ILE A 78 10.40 11.63 11.29
N ASN A 79 11.22 11.60 12.33
CA ASN A 79 11.71 10.36 12.91
C ASN A 79 10.58 9.64 13.68
N PRO A 80 10.45 8.29 13.59
CA PRO A 80 9.49 7.53 14.39
C PRO A 80 9.51 7.82 15.89
N ARG A 81 10.67 8.22 16.45
CA ARG A 81 10.79 8.66 17.85
C ARG A 81 9.86 9.85 18.16
N ILE A 82 9.84 10.86 17.31
CA ILE A 82 8.99 12.05 17.49
C ILE A 82 7.51 11.64 17.52
N ILE A 83 7.11 10.72 16.64
CA ILE A 83 5.73 10.22 16.60
C ILE A 83 5.36 9.51 17.91
N LYS A 84 6.28 8.71 18.47
CA LYS A 84 6.07 8.04 19.77
C LYS A 84 5.97 9.04 20.92
N ASP A 85 6.84 10.05 20.94
CA ASP A 85 6.88 11.06 22.00
C ASP A 85 5.61 11.93 21.99
N CYS A 86 5.12 12.31 20.80
CA CYS A 86 3.89 13.10 20.64
C CYS A 86 2.60 12.27 20.71
N LEU A 87 2.70 10.93 20.73
CA LEU A 87 1.56 10.01 20.65
C LEU A 87 0.42 10.33 21.65
N PRO A 88 0.68 10.68 22.92
CA PRO A 88 -0.40 11.00 23.86
C PRO A 88 -1.34 12.11 23.38
N VAL A 89 -0.81 13.06 22.60
CA VAL A 89 -1.56 14.21 22.08
C VAL A 89 -2.19 13.90 20.73
N ILE A 90 -1.45 13.21 19.84
CA ILE A 90 -1.90 12.99 18.45
C ILE A 90 -2.77 11.75 18.28
N LEU A 91 -2.88 10.87 19.28
CA LEU A 91 -3.54 9.57 19.15
C LEU A 91 -5.00 9.66 18.68
N GLY A 92 -5.77 10.57 19.28
CA GLY A 92 -7.18 10.79 18.91
C GLY A 92 -7.31 11.25 17.45
N PRO A 93 -6.72 12.41 17.08
CA PRO A 93 -6.75 12.91 15.71
C PRO A 93 -6.22 11.89 14.68
N LEU A 94 -5.13 11.19 14.99
CA LEU A 94 -4.56 10.17 14.10
C LEU A 94 -5.55 9.02 13.86
N THR A 95 -6.23 8.56 14.91
CA THR A 95 -7.26 7.50 14.81
C THR A 95 -8.45 7.97 13.97
N GLU A 96 -8.88 9.23 14.14
CA GLU A 96 -9.97 9.82 13.36
C GLU A 96 -9.62 9.94 11.87
N ILE A 97 -8.40 10.38 11.54
CA ILE A 97 -7.95 10.48 10.14
C ILE A 97 -7.93 9.10 9.48
N ILE A 98 -7.44 8.06 10.18
CA ILE A 98 -7.42 6.68 9.66
C ILE A 98 -8.86 6.21 9.39
N ASN A 99 -9.76 6.38 10.36
CA ASN A 99 -11.16 5.99 10.20
C ASN A 99 -11.89 6.78 9.12
N CYS A 100 -11.59 8.07 8.98
CA CYS A 100 -12.12 8.90 7.90
C CYS A 100 -11.66 8.38 6.54
N SER A 101 -10.39 8.00 6.42
CA SER A 101 -9.81 7.45 5.19
C SER A 101 -10.46 6.12 4.80
N LEU A 102 -10.69 5.24 5.78
CA LEU A 102 -11.36 3.96 5.54
C LEU A 102 -12.83 4.13 5.14
N ARG A 103 -13.57 5.05 5.77
CA ARG A 103 -14.98 5.31 5.46
C ARG A 103 -15.20 5.98 4.10
N THR A 104 -14.34 6.94 3.75
CA THR A 104 -14.52 7.76 2.53
C THR A 104 -13.69 7.24 1.36
N SER A 105 -12.91 6.17 1.56
CA SER A 105 -11.94 5.64 0.59
C SER A 105 -10.98 6.71 0.05
N THR A 106 -10.78 7.80 0.80
CA THR A 106 -9.99 8.96 0.40
C THR A 106 -8.79 9.09 1.31
N PHE A 107 -7.60 9.22 0.72
CA PHE A 107 -6.34 9.28 1.45
C PHE A 107 -5.62 10.59 1.17
N PRO A 108 -4.91 11.17 2.15
CA PRO A 108 -4.09 12.36 1.94
C PRO A 108 -3.12 12.16 0.78
N LEU A 109 -3.06 13.14 -0.14
CA LEU A 109 -2.13 13.10 -1.28
C LEU A 109 -0.67 12.95 -0.84
N ALA A 110 -0.31 13.53 0.30
CA ALA A 110 1.02 13.40 0.89
C ALA A 110 1.39 11.93 1.19
N TRP A 111 0.44 11.09 1.60
CA TRP A 111 0.69 9.68 1.91
C TRP A 111 0.92 8.82 0.67
N LYS A 112 0.55 9.32 -0.52
CA LYS A 112 0.78 8.64 -1.80
C LYS A 112 2.16 8.91 -2.40
N LYS A 113 2.97 9.76 -1.75
CA LYS A 113 4.32 10.10 -2.19
C LYS A 113 5.34 9.21 -1.49
N ALA A 114 6.24 8.61 -2.26
CA ALA A 114 7.39 7.86 -1.76
C ALA A 114 8.70 8.52 -2.21
N GLU A 115 9.72 8.50 -1.35
CA GLU A 115 11.07 8.93 -1.68
C GLU A 115 11.91 7.68 -2.00
N LEU A 116 12.49 7.63 -3.19
CA LEU A 116 13.37 6.54 -3.62
C LEU A 116 14.82 6.99 -3.45
N ILE A 117 15.54 6.32 -2.55
CA ILE A 117 16.97 6.51 -2.35
C ILE A 117 17.65 5.22 -2.79
N PRO A 118 18.32 5.20 -3.95
CA PRO A 118 19.12 4.05 -4.36
C PRO A 118 20.24 3.82 -3.34
N ILE A 119 20.31 2.63 -2.77
CA ILE A 119 21.39 2.21 -1.89
C ILE A 119 22.21 1.17 -2.64
N HIS A 120 23.49 1.46 -2.85
CA HIS A 120 24.43 0.52 -3.42
C HIS A 120 24.59 -0.67 -2.45
N LYS A 121 24.27 -1.88 -2.90
CA LYS A 121 24.54 -3.09 -2.12
C LYS A 121 26.03 -3.41 -2.25
N GLU A 122 26.72 -3.56 -1.12
CA GLU A 122 28.09 -4.08 -1.11
C GLU A 122 28.11 -5.52 -1.65
N GLY A 123 29.13 -5.83 -2.45
CA GLY A 123 29.32 -7.08 -3.17
C GLY A 123 30.01 -6.84 -4.51
N ASP A 124 30.76 -7.84 -4.99
CA ASP A 124 31.32 -7.84 -6.34
C ASP A 124 30.16 -8.10 -7.31
N HIS A 125 29.86 -7.11 -8.13
CA HIS A 125 28.93 -7.25 -9.25
C HIS A 125 29.84 -7.38 -10.47
N GLU A 126 29.85 -8.56 -11.10
CA GLU A 126 30.46 -8.72 -12.43
C GLU A 126 30.02 -7.61 -13.40
#